data_AF-A0A1W9QVR6-F1
#
_entry.id   AF-A0A1W9QVR6-F1
#
_cell.length_a   1.000
_cell.length_b   1.000
_cell.length_c   1.000
_cell.angle_alpha   90.00
_cell.angle_beta   90.00
_cell.angle_gamma   90.00
#
_symmetry.space_group_name_H-M   'P 1'
#
loop_
_entity.id
_entity.type
_entity.pdbx_description
1 polymer ?
#
loop_
_entity_poly.entity_id
_entity_poly.type
_entity_poly.pdbx_seq_one_letter_code
_entity_poly.pdbx_strand_id
1 'polypeptide(L)'
;MRMSILKYWKIILLLLFLLGSIVAISPWEKPGVIVKNVGKNSDFYKILEPNDIIYEINGEPATVERINNMTGMTFLKTSKNDINIFVNNSNITVGKRPFSNLRFGLDLEGGILAVVEPVSNVSDQTLYDVKSILEQRMSSLRESSFQIVKYEDKKFIQIQIAGGTEKDIDNLINTTGVFEGKIPMPVKFVNGSGKLKFGDENEWVDVKYHNKSIIINNRSFSINESFSLRDTNFTVWNITKNDAVIAATVYINDGIRKDIVKVHTDPQHSYIQPGENWYKWSFDVEVSPESARRFYNVVKNLKRQYSDRGSYLESKIYLFLDGKEVSNLSIGSTLQNKPTTIATVSGSAETKEDAIEEKRWLQLILRSGALP
;
A
#
# COMPACT_ATOMS: atom_id res chain seq x y z
N MET A 1 22.73 37.65 -55.81
CA MET A 1 23.69 37.02 -54.86
C MET A 1 22.92 36.11 -53.91
N ARG A 2 22.72 34.82 -54.27
CA ARG A 2 22.12 33.82 -53.37
C ARG A 2 23.21 33.38 -52.39
N MET A 3 23.30 34.03 -51.24
CA MET A 3 24.14 33.53 -50.15
C MET A 3 23.61 32.15 -49.76
N SER A 4 24.45 31.12 -49.92
CA SER A 4 24.14 29.77 -49.48
C SER A 4 24.14 29.76 -47.95
N ILE A 5 22.96 29.90 -47.37
CA ILE A 5 22.67 29.83 -45.93
C ILE A 5 23.25 28.54 -45.31
N LEU A 6 23.41 27.49 -46.11
CA LEU A 6 23.95 26.18 -45.71
C LEU A 6 25.49 26.11 -45.65
N LYS A 7 26.24 27.16 -46.03
CA LYS A 7 27.71 27.17 -45.91
C LYS A 7 28.22 27.56 -44.52
N TYR A 8 27.39 28.18 -43.69
CA TYR A 8 27.80 28.65 -42.37
C TYR A 8 27.39 27.62 -41.30
N TRP A 9 28.37 26.91 -40.72
CA TRP A 9 28.12 25.86 -39.72
C TRP A 9 27.32 26.36 -38.51
N LYS A 10 27.49 27.62 -38.11
CA LYS A 10 26.70 28.25 -37.03
C LYS A 10 25.19 28.29 -37.35
N ILE A 11 24.83 28.48 -38.62
CA ILE A 11 23.43 28.47 -39.07
C ILE A 11 22.87 27.06 -39.02
N ILE A 12 23.66 26.05 -39.38
CA ILE A 12 23.27 24.63 -39.27
C ILE A 12 23.04 24.24 -37.81
N LEU A 13 23.94 24.66 -36.90
CA LEU A 13 23.80 24.40 -35.46
C LEU A 13 22.54 25.06 -34.88
N LEU A 14 22.26 26.32 -35.25
CA LEU A 14 21.04 27.02 -34.86
C LEU A 14 19.79 26.29 -35.35
N LEU A 15 19.77 25.87 -36.62
CA LEU A 15 18.67 25.09 -37.19
C LEU A 15 18.47 23.77 -36.44
N LEU A 16 19.55 23.10 -36.06
CA LEU A 16 19.51 21.85 -35.29
C LEU A 16 18.90 22.07 -33.91
N PHE A 17 19.30 23.12 -33.18
CA PHE A 17 18.68 23.45 -31.89
C PHE A 17 17.21 23.86 -32.02
N LEU A 18 16.84 24.57 -33.09
CA LEU A 18 15.47 24.96 -33.35
C LEU A 18 14.58 23.74 -33.63
N LEU A 19 15.04 22.84 -34.50
CA LEU A 19 14.39 21.56 -34.77
C LEU A 19 14.31 20.69 -33.51
N GLY A 20 15.41 20.58 -32.76
CA GLY A 20 15.46 19.85 -31.50
C GLY A 20 14.47 20.40 -30.47
N SER A 21 14.31 21.73 -30.40
CA SER A 21 13.34 22.38 -29.51
C SER A 21 11.89 22.09 -29.93
N ILE A 22 11.58 22.14 -31.22
CA ILE A 22 10.24 21.81 -31.74
C ILE A 22 9.89 20.34 -31.45
N VAL A 23 10.85 19.43 -31.64
CA VAL A 23 10.67 18.00 -31.34
C VAL A 23 10.51 17.77 -29.83
N ALA A 24 11.30 18.45 -29.00
CA ALA A 24 11.22 18.33 -27.55
C ALA A 24 9.87 18.85 -27.00
N ILE A 25 9.42 20.01 -27.47
CA ILE A 25 8.13 20.61 -27.04
C ILE A 25 6.95 19.81 -27.60
N SER A 26 7.05 19.31 -28.83
CA SER A 26 5.99 18.57 -29.53
C SER A 26 4.64 19.31 -29.52
N PRO A 27 4.55 20.55 -30.04
CA PRO A 27 3.36 21.41 -29.93
C PRO A 27 2.32 21.09 -31.02
N TRP A 28 1.86 19.85 -31.10
CA TRP A 28 0.84 19.42 -32.04
C TRP A 28 -0.21 18.56 -31.35
N GLU A 29 -1.45 18.60 -31.86
CA GLU A 29 -2.53 17.81 -31.31
C GLU A 29 -2.19 16.31 -31.35
N LYS A 30 -2.30 15.66 -30.20
CA LYS A 30 -2.08 14.23 -30.08
C LYS A 30 -3.43 13.52 -30.21
N PRO A 31 -3.60 12.59 -31.16
CA PRO A 31 -4.86 11.90 -31.35
C PRO A 31 -5.20 11.03 -30.13
N GLY A 32 -6.51 10.87 -29.90
CA GLY A 32 -7.07 10.06 -28.83
C GLY A 32 -7.28 10.79 -27.51
N VAL A 33 -7.77 10.04 -26.53
CA VAL A 33 -8.06 10.50 -25.16
C VAL A 33 -7.30 9.66 -24.15
N ILE A 34 -6.91 10.26 -23.03
CA ILE A 34 -6.16 9.60 -21.96
C ILE A 34 -7.11 9.15 -20.86
N VAL A 35 -6.98 7.91 -20.40
CA VAL A 35 -7.73 7.37 -19.27
C VAL A 35 -7.17 7.98 -17.98
N LYS A 36 -8.00 8.69 -17.21
CA LYS A 36 -7.62 9.28 -15.91
C LYS A 36 -7.93 8.33 -14.76
N ASN A 37 -9.10 7.69 -14.80
CA ASN A 37 -9.56 6.77 -13.76
C ASN A 37 -10.59 5.79 -14.34
N VAL A 38 -10.64 4.59 -13.78
CA VAL A 38 -11.62 3.56 -14.10
C VAL A 38 -12.28 3.13 -12.80
N GLY A 39 -13.61 3.30 -12.70
CA GLY A 39 -14.36 2.89 -11.51
C GLY A 39 -14.43 1.38 -11.36
N LYS A 40 -14.48 0.87 -10.12
CA LYS A 40 -14.53 -0.59 -9.84
C LYS A 40 -15.77 -1.31 -10.39
N ASN A 41 -16.83 -0.57 -10.67
CA ASN A 41 -18.10 -1.04 -11.25
C ASN A 41 -18.19 -0.79 -12.76
N SER A 42 -17.12 -0.34 -13.41
CA SER A 42 -17.01 -0.17 -14.86
C SER A 42 -16.78 -1.51 -15.54
N ASP A 43 -17.34 -1.72 -16.74
CA ASP A 43 -16.99 -2.85 -17.59
C ASP A 43 -15.55 -2.78 -18.10
N PHE A 44 -14.92 -1.60 -18.01
CA PHE A 44 -13.51 -1.39 -18.30
C PHE A 44 -12.59 -1.65 -17.11
N TYR A 45 -13.14 -1.96 -15.93
CA TYR A 45 -12.34 -2.29 -14.75
C TYR A 45 -11.44 -3.48 -15.06
N LYS A 46 -10.13 -3.35 -14.77
CA LYS A 46 -9.06 -4.31 -15.09
C LYS A 46 -8.72 -4.48 -16.58
N ILE A 47 -9.41 -3.76 -17.48
CA ILE A 47 -9.15 -3.79 -18.93
C ILE A 47 -8.37 -2.55 -19.36
N LEU A 48 -8.77 -1.39 -18.84
CA LEU A 48 -8.06 -0.12 -19.04
C LEU A 48 -7.43 0.33 -17.73
N GLU A 49 -6.23 0.88 -17.81
CA GLU A 49 -5.52 1.46 -16.68
C GLU A 49 -5.39 2.98 -16.84
N PRO A 50 -5.21 3.74 -15.74
CA PRO A 50 -4.82 5.14 -15.83
C PRO A 50 -3.57 5.32 -16.71
N ASN A 51 -3.59 6.37 -17.53
CA ASN A 51 -2.62 6.70 -18.59
C ASN A 51 -2.71 5.90 -19.90
N ASP A 52 -3.60 4.91 -20.02
CA ASP A 52 -3.88 4.31 -21.32
C ASP A 52 -4.48 5.34 -22.28
N ILE A 53 -4.13 5.24 -23.56
CA ILE A 53 -4.65 6.12 -24.61
C ILE A 53 -5.65 5.34 -25.43
N ILE A 54 -6.84 5.89 -25.62
CA ILE A 54 -7.85 5.37 -26.54
C ILE A 54 -7.78 6.24 -27.79
N TYR A 55 -7.39 5.66 -28.93
CA TYR A 55 -7.27 6.36 -30.20
C TYR A 55 -8.61 6.39 -30.94
N GLU A 56 -9.29 5.24 -31.01
CA GLU A 56 -10.50 5.06 -31.81
C GLU A 56 -11.55 4.25 -31.04
N ILE A 57 -12.83 4.52 -31.32
CA ILE A 57 -14.02 3.83 -30.82
C ILE A 57 -14.89 3.50 -32.04
N ASN A 58 -15.09 2.21 -32.31
CA ASN A 58 -15.84 1.70 -33.46
C ASN A 58 -15.33 2.25 -34.81
N GLY A 59 -14.01 2.41 -34.94
CA GLY A 59 -13.36 2.94 -36.14
C GLY A 59 -13.36 4.46 -36.27
N GLU A 60 -13.97 5.18 -35.33
CA GLU A 60 -14.01 6.64 -35.29
C GLU A 60 -13.09 7.21 -34.21
N PRO A 61 -12.54 8.44 -34.36
CA PRO A 61 -11.68 9.04 -33.34
C PRO A 61 -12.34 9.12 -31.96
N ALA A 62 -11.61 8.74 -30.93
CA ALA A 62 -12.10 8.77 -29.56
C ALA A 62 -12.22 10.22 -29.04
N THR A 63 -13.39 10.55 -28.50
CA THR A 63 -13.65 11.83 -27.81
C THR A 63 -14.23 11.58 -26.42
N VAL A 64 -14.07 12.54 -25.51
CA VAL A 64 -14.61 12.45 -24.13
C VAL A 64 -16.12 12.19 -24.14
N GLU A 65 -16.85 12.82 -25.05
CA GLU A 65 -18.29 12.68 -25.19
C GLU A 65 -18.70 11.28 -25.68
N ARG A 66 -18.00 10.73 -26.68
CA ARG A 66 -18.25 9.37 -27.18
C ARG A 66 -17.98 8.31 -26.12
N ILE A 67 -17.00 8.54 -25.25
CA ILE A 67 -16.69 7.65 -24.14
C ILE A 67 -17.76 7.66 -23.05
N ASN A 68 -18.34 8.82 -22.77
CA ASN A 68 -19.40 8.91 -21.76
C ASN A 68 -20.71 8.27 -22.26
N ASN A 69 -20.92 8.23 -23.57
CA ASN A 69 -22.17 7.78 -24.19
C ASN A 69 -22.08 6.39 -24.85
N MET A 70 -20.98 5.65 -24.69
CA MET A 70 -20.84 4.33 -25.31
C MET A 70 -21.66 3.27 -24.57
N THR A 71 -22.50 2.56 -25.32
CA THR A 71 -23.28 1.42 -24.87
C THR A 71 -23.34 0.36 -25.96
N GLY A 72 -23.36 -0.91 -25.57
CA GLY A 72 -23.38 -2.04 -26.49
C GLY A 72 -21.99 -2.49 -26.92
N MET A 73 -21.94 -3.31 -27.98
CA MET A 73 -20.69 -3.85 -28.50
C MET A 73 -19.79 -2.72 -29.01
N THR A 74 -18.60 -2.59 -28.43
CA THR A 74 -17.68 -1.50 -28.68
C THR A 74 -16.29 -2.05 -28.96
N PHE A 75 -15.73 -1.62 -30.08
CA PHE A 75 -14.34 -1.86 -30.48
C PHE A 75 -13.50 -0.64 -30.15
N LEU A 76 -12.47 -0.79 -29.32
CA LEU A 76 -11.53 0.26 -28.95
C LEU A 76 -10.14 -0.06 -29.50
N LYS A 77 -9.50 0.95 -30.08
CA LYS A 77 -8.08 0.89 -30.44
C LYS A 77 -7.29 1.68 -29.40
N THR A 78 -6.40 1.02 -28.66
CA THR A 78 -5.70 1.65 -27.54
C THR A 78 -4.18 1.70 -27.72
N SER A 79 -3.47 2.35 -26.80
CA SER A 79 -2.00 2.33 -26.74
C SER A 79 -1.39 0.96 -26.50
N LYS A 80 -2.15 0.01 -25.93
CA LYS A 80 -1.66 -1.33 -25.62
C LYS A 80 -2.10 -2.34 -26.67
N ASN A 81 -3.40 -2.41 -26.91
CA ASN A 81 -4.03 -3.40 -27.76
C ASN A 81 -5.43 -2.97 -28.23
N ASP A 82 -5.96 -3.71 -29.20
CA ASP A 82 -7.34 -3.56 -29.64
C ASP A 82 -8.26 -4.37 -28.70
N ILE A 83 -9.35 -3.76 -28.28
CA ILE A 83 -10.27 -4.29 -27.27
C ILE A 83 -11.65 -4.37 -27.89
N ASN A 84 -12.31 -5.52 -27.76
CA ASN A 84 -13.69 -5.70 -28.18
C ASN A 84 -14.53 -6.11 -26.96
N ILE A 85 -15.44 -5.24 -26.53
CA ILE A 85 -16.19 -5.42 -25.29
C ILE A 85 -17.63 -4.96 -25.42
N PHE A 86 -18.53 -5.65 -24.73
CA PHE A 86 -19.90 -5.19 -24.54
C PHE A 86 -19.98 -4.24 -23.35
N VAL A 87 -20.35 -2.98 -23.59
CA VAL A 87 -20.38 -1.92 -22.57
C VAL A 87 -21.81 -1.67 -22.11
N ASN A 88 -22.09 -1.95 -20.85
CA ASN A 88 -23.32 -1.58 -20.15
C ASN A 88 -23.09 -0.37 -19.23
N ASN A 89 -21.95 -0.32 -18.55
CA ASN A 89 -21.55 0.74 -17.65
C ASN A 89 -20.10 1.16 -17.93
N SER A 90 -19.94 2.29 -18.59
CA SER A 90 -18.61 2.79 -18.90
C SER A 90 -17.86 3.24 -17.66
N ASN A 91 -18.49 3.90 -16.68
CA ASN A 91 -17.87 4.54 -15.49
C ASN A 91 -16.33 4.74 -15.55
N ILE A 92 -15.87 5.41 -16.61
CA ILE A 92 -14.48 5.77 -16.82
C ILE A 92 -14.38 7.28 -16.91
N THR A 93 -13.34 7.83 -16.30
CA THR A 93 -12.99 9.24 -16.44
C THR A 93 -11.87 9.35 -17.45
N VAL A 94 -12.11 10.07 -18.54
CA VAL A 94 -11.11 10.31 -19.59
C VAL A 94 -10.83 11.80 -19.73
N GLY A 95 -9.64 12.14 -20.24
CA GLY A 95 -9.22 13.49 -20.53
C GLY A 95 -8.74 13.64 -21.95
N LYS A 96 -8.70 14.89 -22.44
CA LYS A 96 -7.93 15.21 -23.63
C LYS A 96 -6.44 15.01 -23.35
N ARG A 97 -5.70 14.57 -24.36
CA ARG A 97 -4.24 14.47 -24.25
C ARG A 97 -3.63 15.88 -24.20
N PRO A 98 -2.55 16.08 -23.43
CA PRO A 98 -1.84 17.35 -23.42
C PRO A 98 -1.27 17.64 -24.82
N PHE A 99 -1.47 18.88 -25.27
CA PHE A 99 -1.07 19.38 -26.59
C PHE A 99 0.45 19.44 -26.79
N SER A 100 1.22 19.42 -25.70
CA SER A 100 2.68 19.47 -25.73
C SER A 100 3.29 18.53 -24.68
N ASN A 101 4.61 18.39 -24.69
CA ASN A 101 5.37 17.70 -23.65
C ASN A 101 5.71 18.63 -22.46
N LEU A 102 5.21 19.87 -22.47
CA LEU A 102 5.40 20.80 -21.35
C LEU A 102 4.56 20.31 -20.16
N ARG A 103 5.18 20.34 -18.99
CA ARG A 103 4.50 20.11 -17.70
C ARG A 103 4.08 21.47 -17.18
N PHE A 104 2.80 21.64 -16.91
CA PHE A 104 2.31 22.92 -16.43
C PHE A 104 2.11 22.89 -14.91
N GLY A 105 2.25 24.06 -14.29
CA GLY A 105 1.97 24.22 -12.87
C GLY A 105 0.48 24.07 -12.56
N LEU A 106 0.16 24.02 -11.25
CA LEU A 106 -1.20 23.89 -10.74
C LEU A 106 -2.18 24.94 -11.32
N ASP A 107 -1.68 26.15 -11.54
CA ASP A 107 -2.45 27.29 -12.08
C ASP A 107 -2.99 27.06 -13.49
N LEU A 108 -2.40 26.11 -14.23
CA LEU A 108 -2.73 25.83 -15.63
C LEU A 108 -3.33 24.43 -15.84
N GLU A 109 -2.95 23.43 -15.04
CA GLU A 109 -3.48 22.06 -15.12
C GLU A 109 -4.67 21.78 -14.19
N GLY A 110 -4.82 22.59 -13.13
CA GLY A 110 -5.73 22.30 -12.02
C GLY A 110 -5.20 21.19 -11.10
N GLY A 111 -5.55 21.28 -9.82
CA GLY A 111 -5.15 20.32 -8.80
C GLY A 111 -5.30 20.91 -7.41
N ILE A 112 -4.68 20.27 -6.42
CA ILE A 112 -4.70 20.74 -5.03
C ILE A 112 -3.31 21.12 -4.55
N LEU A 113 -3.24 22.28 -3.89
CA LEU A 113 -2.15 22.71 -3.04
C LEU A 113 -2.64 22.59 -1.60
N ALA A 114 -1.94 21.80 -0.79
CA ALA A 114 -2.15 21.72 0.63
C ALA A 114 -0.89 22.16 1.37
N VAL A 115 -1.08 22.81 2.52
CA VAL A 115 0.01 23.17 3.43
C VAL A 115 -0.30 22.48 4.76
N VAL A 116 0.57 21.55 5.15
CA VAL A 116 0.43 20.77 6.38
C VAL A 116 1.32 21.39 7.45
N GLU A 117 0.70 21.82 8.54
CA GLU A 117 1.38 22.35 9.73
C GLU A 117 1.53 21.22 10.78
N PRO A 118 2.72 21.01 11.35
CA PRO A 118 2.90 20.12 12.49
C PRO A 118 2.10 20.61 13.72
N VAL A 119 1.46 19.70 14.45
CA VAL A 119 0.64 20.03 15.64
C VAL A 119 1.48 20.60 16.80
N SER A 120 2.78 20.29 16.83
CA SER A 120 3.73 20.76 17.84
C SER A 120 5.04 21.23 17.20
N ASN A 121 5.90 21.88 17.98
CA ASN A 121 7.20 22.29 17.49
C ASN A 121 8.09 21.05 17.27
N VAL A 122 8.45 20.77 16.02
CA VAL A 122 9.17 19.56 15.62
C VAL A 122 10.56 19.89 15.08
N SER A 123 11.49 18.94 15.23
CA SER A 123 12.84 19.09 14.69
C SER A 123 12.85 19.03 13.16
N ASP A 124 13.91 19.57 12.55
CA ASP A 124 14.09 19.53 11.09
C ASP A 124 14.13 18.10 10.58
N GLN A 125 14.78 17.21 11.33
CA GLN A 125 14.85 15.78 11.01
C GLN A 125 13.45 15.15 11.01
N THR A 126 12.64 15.43 12.02
CA THR A 126 11.25 14.94 12.10
C THR A 126 10.44 15.43 10.91
N LEU A 127 10.59 16.70 10.50
CA LEU A 127 9.94 17.25 9.32
C LEU A 127 10.36 16.55 8.02
N TYR A 128 11.65 16.22 7.87
CA TYR A 128 12.14 15.42 6.74
C TYR A 128 11.58 13.99 6.75
N ASP A 129 11.48 13.36 7.93
CA ASP A 129 10.94 12.01 8.07
C ASP A 129 9.45 11.98 7.72
N VAL A 130 8.66 12.92 8.26
CA VAL A 130 7.24 13.12 7.90
C VAL A 130 7.10 13.32 6.39
N LYS A 131 7.89 14.23 5.80
CA LYS A 131 7.89 14.46 4.36
C LYS A 131 8.14 13.16 3.58
N SER A 132 9.17 12.40 3.94
CA SER A 132 9.51 11.16 3.26
C SER A 132 8.40 10.12 3.35
N ILE A 133 7.71 10.02 4.49
CA ILE A 133 6.57 9.12 4.67
C ILE A 133 5.40 9.54 3.76
N LEU A 134 5.07 10.83 3.71
CA LEU A 134 3.99 11.33 2.85
C LEU A 134 4.33 11.13 1.36
N GLU A 135 5.57 11.37 0.95
CA GLU A 135 6.07 11.05 -0.41
C GLU A 135 5.90 9.57 -0.75
N GLN A 136 6.28 8.67 0.18
CA GLN A 136 6.15 7.23 -0.01
C GLN A 136 4.68 6.78 -0.11
N ARG A 137 3.78 7.38 0.67
CA ARG A 137 2.33 7.09 0.61
C ARG A 137 1.72 7.51 -0.72
N MET A 138 2.18 8.63 -1.29
CA MET A 138 1.67 9.18 -2.54
C MET A 138 2.23 8.50 -3.80
N SER A 139 3.28 7.67 -3.65
CA SER A 139 4.18 7.25 -4.74
C SER A 139 3.57 6.41 -5.88
N SER A 140 2.25 6.22 -6.00
CA SER A 140 1.70 5.25 -6.95
C SER A 140 0.90 5.77 -8.14
N LEU A 141 0.34 7.00 -8.18
CA LEU A 141 -0.63 7.29 -9.26
C LEU A 141 -0.70 8.72 -9.85
N ARG A 142 -0.08 9.75 -9.25
CA ARG A 142 -0.16 11.13 -9.76
C ARG A 142 1.17 11.88 -9.60
N GLU A 143 1.43 12.86 -10.47
CA GLU A 143 2.55 13.77 -10.27
C GLU A 143 2.30 14.60 -9.01
N SER A 144 3.16 14.38 -8.00
CA SER A 144 3.06 15.05 -6.70
C SER A 144 4.41 15.61 -6.28
N SER A 145 4.41 16.80 -5.69
CA SER A 145 5.60 17.48 -5.18
C SER A 145 5.44 17.77 -3.69
N PHE A 146 6.49 17.50 -2.92
CA PHE A 146 6.54 17.71 -1.48
C PHE A 146 7.74 18.60 -1.12
N GLN A 147 7.47 19.74 -0.49
CA GLN A 147 8.49 20.72 -0.15
C GLN A 147 8.33 21.17 1.30
N ILE A 148 9.43 21.25 2.04
CA ILE A 148 9.43 21.92 3.34
C ILE A 148 9.55 23.41 3.06
N VAL A 149 8.55 24.18 3.48
CA VAL A 149 8.54 25.64 3.35
C VAL A 149 8.58 26.26 4.74
N LYS A 150 9.30 27.37 4.86
CA LYS A 150 9.39 28.14 6.10
C LYS A 150 8.65 29.45 5.89
N TYR A 151 7.76 29.79 6.80
CA TYR A 151 7.08 31.08 6.84
C TYR A 151 7.16 31.62 8.27
N GLU A 152 7.77 32.79 8.42
CA GLU A 152 8.18 33.36 9.72
C GLU A 152 9.01 32.34 10.54
N ASP A 153 8.59 32.00 11.75
CA ASP A 153 9.23 31.02 12.61
C ASP A 153 8.62 29.61 12.52
N LYS A 154 7.65 29.42 11.62
CA LYS A 154 6.96 28.14 11.43
C LYS A 154 7.45 27.42 10.17
N LYS A 155 7.44 26.09 10.24
CA LYS A 155 7.80 25.20 9.13
C LYS A 155 6.59 24.36 8.75
N PHE A 156 6.40 24.18 7.46
CA PHE A 156 5.25 23.49 6.88
C PHE A 156 5.72 22.51 5.82
N ILE A 157 4.89 21.51 5.55
CA ILE A 157 5.05 20.64 4.37
C ILE A 157 4.03 21.09 3.34
N GLN A 158 4.51 21.68 2.27
CA GLN A 158 3.72 22.01 1.10
C GLN A 158 3.61 20.77 0.20
N ILE A 159 2.36 20.40 -0.11
CA ILE A 159 2.00 19.25 -0.92
C ILE A 159 1.27 19.76 -2.15
N GLN A 160 1.76 19.41 -3.34
CA GLN A 160 1.09 19.67 -4.60
C GLN A 160 0.74 18.36 -5.27
N ILE A 161 -0.51 18.20 -5.70
CA ILE A 161 -0.98 17.03 -6.44
C ILE A 161 -1.66 17.49 -7.72
N ALA A 162 -1.04 17.21 -8.87
CA ALA A 162 -1.60 17.53 -10.18
C ALA A 162 -2.89 16.72 -10.40
N GLY A 163 -3.99 17.40 -10.77
CA GLY A 163 -5.31 16.78 -10.90
C GLY A 163 -5.86 16.14 -9.61
N GLY A 164 -5.30 16.50 -8.44
CA GLY A 164 -5.72 16.03 -7.13
C GLY A 164 -7.02 16.67 -6.62
N THR A 165 -7.63 16.02 -5.63
CA THR A 165 -8.82 16.48 -4.91
C THR A 165 -8.53 16.65 -3.42
N GLU A 166 -9.38 17.38 -2.69
CA GLU A 166 -9.30 17.51 -1.22
C GLU A 166 -9.30 16.16 -0.51
N LYS A 167 -10.12 15.22 -0.99
CA LYS A 167 -10.17 13.85 -0.50
C LYS A 167 -8.83 13.11 -0.62
N ASP A 168 -8.03 13.40 -1.65
CA ASP A 168 -6.71 12.80 -1.81
C ASP A 168 -5.74 13.28 -0.72
N ILE A 169 -5.84 14.55 -0.34
CA ILE A 169 -5.09 15.13 0.79
C ILE A 169 -5.57 14.55 2.10
N ASP A 170 -6.89 14.49 2.34
CA ASP A 170 -7.46 13.91 3.56
C ASP A 170 -6.98 12.48 3.79
N ASN A 171 -6.98 11.64 2.77
CA ASN A 171 -6.50 10.26 2.90
C ASN A 171 -5.00 10.21 3.24
N LEU A 172 -4.22 11.16 2.74
CA LEU A 172 -2.78 11.23 2.96
C LEU A 172 -2.42 11.67 4.39
N ILE A 173 -3.15 12.65 4.93
CA ILE A 173 -2.85 13.29 6.23
C ILE A 173 -3.64 12.70 7.41
N ASN A 174 -4.87 12.19 7.20
CA ASN A 174 -5.72 11.68 8.28
C ASN A 174 -5.39 10.23 8.68
N THR A 175 -4.39 9.62 8.06
CA THR A 175 -3.89 8.29 8.43
C THR A 175 -2.63 8.50 9.26
N THR A 176 -2.64 8.09 10.54
CA THR A 176 -1.41 8.18 11.36
C THR A 176 -0.40 7.18 10.80
N GLY A 177 -0.86 6.01 10.35
CA GLY A 177 -0.06 4.96 9.76
C GLY A 177 0.56 4.03 10.80
N VAL A 178 -0.03 3.97 11.99
CA VAL A 178 0.40 3.03 13.03
C VAL A 178 0.05 1.63 12.58
N PHE A 179 1.07 0.85 12.28
CA PHE A 179 0.92 -0.54 11.85
C PHE A 179 1.17 -1.48 13.01
N GLU A 180 0.27 -2.45 13.19
CA GLU A 180 0.43 -3.53 14.17
C GLU A 180 0.17 -4.89 13.53
N GLY A 181 1.04 -5.87 13.82
CA GLY A 181 0.81 -7.29 13.52
C GLY A 181 0.47 -8.03 14.80
N LYS A 182 -0.72 -8.64 14.88
CA LYS A 182 -1.21 -9.35 16.08
C LYS A 182 -1.49 -10.82 15.79
N ILE A 183 -1.09 -11.71 16.68
CA ILE A 183 -1.33 -13.16 16.57
C ILE A 183 -2.18 -13.61 17.75
N PRO A 184 -3.40 -14.13 17.54
CA PRO A 184 -4.22 -14.70 18.59
C PRO A 184 -3.62 -16.00 19.12
N MET A 185 -3.47 -16.07 20.44
CA MET A 185 -3.03 -17.25 21.18
C MET A 185 -4.22 -17.82 21.95
N PRO A 186 -4.76 -18.99 21.55
CA PRO A 186 -5.85 -19.61 22.28
C PRO A 186 -5.35 -20.24 23.59
N VAL A 187 -6.05 -19.96 24.69
CA VAL A 187 -5.84 -20.57 25.99
C VAL A 187 -7.06 -21.41 26.33
N LYS A 188 -6.89 -22.72 26.51
CA LYS A 188 -7.97 -23.61 26.97
C LYS A 188 -7.94 -23.73 28.48
N PHE A 189 -9.11 -23.62 29.11
CA PHE A 189 -9.28 -23.75 30.55
C PHE A 189 -9.73 -25.15 30.94
N VAL A 190 -9.09 -25.70 31.97
CA VAL A 190 -9.51 -26.91 32.69
C VAL A 190 -9.71 -26.50 34.14
N ASN A 191 -10.93 -26.67 34.67
CA ASN A 191 -11.31 -26.21 36.01
C ASN A 191 -10.99 -24.71 36.25
N GLY A 192 -11.23 -23.87 35.24
CA GLY A 192 -10.99 -22.42 35.30
C GLY A 192 -9.51 -22.01 35.25
N SER A 193 -8.58 -22.92 34.98
CA SER A 193 -7.15 -22.61 34.84
C SER A 193 -6.61 -23.09 33.49
N GLY A 194 -5.71 -22.33 32.89
CA GLY A 194 -5.07 -22.65 31.61
C GLY A 194 -3.68 -22.04 31.52
N LYS A 195 -2.96 -22.32 30.45
CA LYS A 195 -1.61 -21.78 30.21
C LYS A 195 -1.53 -21.01 28.91
N LEU A 196 -1.00 -19.78 28.99
CA LEU A 196 -0.56 -19.01 27.83
C LEU A 196 0.85 -19.46 27.44
N LYS A 197 0.94 -20.16 26.30
CA LYS A 197 2.18 -20.78 25.82
C LYS A 197 3.12 -19.79 25.11
N PHE A 198 3.60 -18.79 25.84
CA PHE A 198 4.47 -17.74 25.32
C PHE A 198 5.94 -17.96 25.74
N GLY A 199 6.85 -18.12 24.78
CA GLY A 199 8.26 -18.41 25.02
C GLY A 199 8.55 -19.90 25.25
N ASP A 200 9.56 -20.18 26.06
CA ASP A 200 9.94 -21.55 26.43
C ASP A 200 8.94 -22.16 27.43
N GLU A 201 8.91 -23.49 27.52
CA GLU A 201 7.90 -24.21 28.32
C GLU A 201 7.92 -23.84 29.81
N ASN A 202 9.11 -23.57 30.35
CA ASN A 202 9.31 -23.09 31.72
C ASN A 202 8.89 -21.62 31.93
N GLU A 203 8.61 -20.88 30.87
CA GLU A 203 8.18 -19.48 30.89
C GLU A 203 6.68 -19.31 30.64
N TRP A 204 5.95 -20.42 30.40
CA TRP A 204 4.51 -20.36 30.17
C TRP A 204 3.78 -19.77 31.37
N VAL A 205 2.80 -18.92 31.08
CA VAL A 205 2.12 -18.12 32.10
C VAL A 205 0.78 -18.75 32.45
N ASP A 206 0.53 -18.93 33.74
CA ASP A 206 -0.77 -19.39 34.22
C ASP A 206 -1.84 -18.30 34.04
N VAL A 207 -2.97 -18.71 33.48
CA VAL A 207 -4.13 -17.86 33.22
C VAL A 207 -5.34 -18.47 33.93
N LYS A 208 -5.97 -17.72 34.82
CA LYS A 208 -7.18 -18.18 35.52
C LYS A 208 -8.40 -17.42 35.02
N TYR A 209 -9.49 -18.12 34.76
CA TYR A 209 -10.78 -17.52 34.46
C TYR A 209 -11.50 -17.16 35.75
N HIS A 210 -11.97 -15.92 35.86
CA HIS A 210 -12.80 -15.48 36.97
C HIS A 210 -13.73 -14.34 36.53
N ASN A 211 -15.05 -14.51 36.72
CA ASN A 211 -16.06 -13.47 36.45
C ASN A 211 -15.94 -12.76 35.09
N LYS A 212 -15.82 -13.51 33.99
CA LYS A 212 -15.65 -12.98 32.61
C LYS A 212 -14.34 -12.20 32.38
N SER A 213 -13.40 -12.29 33.30
CA SER A 213 -12.03 -11.77 33.18
C SER A 213 -11.03 -12.92 33.25
N ILE A 214 -9.82 -12.65 32.78
CA ILE A 214 -8.67 -13.52 33.01
C ILE A 214 -7.76 -12.91 34.08
N ILE A 215 -7.17 -13.75 34.92
CA ILE A 215 -6.22 -13.35 35.95
C ILE A 215 -4.84 -13.85 35.53
N ILE A 216 -3.90 -12.93 35.42
CA ILE A 216 -2.49 -13.17 35.11
C ILE A 216 -1.66 -12.37 36.12
N ASN A 217 -0.70 -13.03 36.80
CA ASN A 217 0.16 -12.39 37.81
C ASN A 217 -0.63 -11.58 38.86
N ASN A 218 -1.74 -12.13 39.37
CA ASN A 218 -2.67 -11.51 40.32
C ASN A 218 -3.39 -10.23 39.83
N ARG A 219 -3.35 -9.93 38.54
CA ARG A 219 -4.10 -8.82 37.93
C ARG A 219 -5.22 -9.37 37.05
N SER A 220 -6.38 -8.75 37.10
CA SER A 220 -7.56 -9.12 36.31
C SER A 220 -7.62 -8.29 35.04
N PHE A 221 -7.91 -8.95 33.91
CA PHE A 221 -8.05 -8.33 32.59
C PHE A 221 -9.35 -8.76 31.92
N SER A 222 -10.14 -7.79 31.49
CA SER A 222 -11.37 -7.95 30.71
C SER A 222 -11.08 -7.91 29.21
N ILE A 223 -12.10 -8.19 28.39
CA ILE A 223 -11.99 -8.07 26.93
C ILE A 223 -11.59 -6.62 26.55
N ASN A 224 -10.71 -6.49 25.56
CA ASN A 224 -10.06 -5.28 25.08
C ASN A 224 -9.02 -4.65 26.03
N GLU A 225 -8.87 -5.15 27.26
CA GLU A 225 -7.78 -4.72 28.11
C GLU A 225 -6.47 -5.35 27.65
N SER A 226 -5.39 -4.61 27.87
CA SER A 226 -4.04 -5.00 27.45
C SER A 226 -3.09 -5.09 28.63
N PHE A 227 -2.09 -5.94 28.49
CA PHE A 227 -1.02 -6.11 29.46
C PHE A 227 0.29 -6.44 28.74
N SER A 228 1.41 -6.25 29.42
CA SER A 228 2.73 -6.54 28.86
C SER A 228 3.34 -7.73 29.60
N LEU A 229 3.91 -8.65 28.84
CA LEU A 229 4.79 -9.69 29.37
C LEU A 229 6.12 -9.57 28.63
N ARG A 230 7.22 -9.37 29.38
CA ARG A 230 8.55 -9.12 28.82
C ARG A 230 8.51 -7.92 27.85
N ASP A 231 8.87 -8.12 26.60
CA ASP A 231 8.92 -7.10 25.53
C ASP A 231 7.68 -7.11 24.62
N THR A 232 6.63 -7.86 24.99
CA THR A 232 5.46 -8.12 24.14
C THR A 232 4.18 -7.64 24.80
N ASN A 233 3.39 -6.86 24.06
CA ASN A 233 2.08 -6.41 24.46
C ASN A 233 1.01 -7.42 24.04
N PHE A 234 0.10 -7.71 24.95
CA PHE A 234 -1.01 -8.63 24.75
C PHE A 234 -2.33 -7.89 24.93
N THR A 235 -3.32 -8.22 24.11
CA THR A 235 -4.69 -7.73 24.24
C THR A 235 -5.64 -8.90 24.36
N VAL A 236 -6.57 -8.84 25.31
CA VAL A 236 -7.60 -9.86 25.47
C VAL A 236 -8.68 -9.66 24.40
N TRP A 237 -8.80 -10.57 23.44
CA TRP A 237 -9.80 -10.47 22.38
C TRP A 237 -11.11 -11.15 22.72
N ASN A 238 -11.05 -12.27 23.45
CA ASN A 238 -12.24 -13.01 23.83
C ASN A 238 -12.03 -13.79 25.12
N ILE A 239 -13.09 -13.94 25.92
CA ILE A 239 -13.12 -14.75 27.12
C ILE A 239 -14.44 -15.51 27.19
N THR A 240 -14.35 -16.82 27.32
CA THR A 240 -15.45 -17.73 27.66
C THR A 240 -15.13 -18.49 28.95
N LYS A 241 -16.07 -19.31 29.45
CA LYS A 241 -15.79 -20.20 30.60
C LYS A 241 -14.75 -21.28 30.28
N ASN A 242 -14.60 -21.65 29.00
CA ASN A 242 -13.82 -22.79 28.56
C ASN A 242 -12.50 -22.38 27.90
N ASP A 243 -12.42 -21.14 27.40
CA ASP A 243 -11.24 -20.62 26.74
C ASP A 243 -11.14 -19.10 26.77
N ALA A 244 -9.95 -18.60 26.45
CA ALA A 244 -9.71 -17.21 26.14
C ALA A 244 -8.86 -17.10 24.88
N VAL A 245 -8.99 -15.99 24.17
CA VAL A 245 -8.12 -15.63 23.05
C VAL A 245 -7.37 -14.37 23.45
N ILE A 246 -6.05 -14.50 23.57
CA ILE A 246 -5.16 -13.42 23.95
C ILE A 246 -4.26 -13.15 22.74
N ALA A 247 -4.35 -11.97 22.15
CA ALA A 247 -3.57 -11.62 20.98
C ALA A 247 -2.25 -10.95 21.37
N ALA A 248 -1.14 -11.51 20.89
CA ALA A 248 0.20 -10.95 21.06
C ALA A 248 0.50 -9.98 19.92
N THR A 249 0.97 -8.78 20.24
CA THR A 249 1.43 -7.79 19.26
C THR A 249 2.88 -8.09 18.91
N VAL A 250 3.11 -8.68 17.74
CA VAL A 250 4.43 -9.18 17.30
C VAL A 250 5.21 -8.16 16.48
N TYR A 251 4.52 -7.29 15.73
CA TYR A 251 5.12 -6.21 14.96
C TYR A 251 4.43 -4.88 15.28
N ILE A 252 5.22 -3.82 15.42
CA ILE A 252 4.74 -2.44 15.60
C ILE A 252 5.61 -1.48 14.79
N ASN A 253 4.96 -0.64 14.00
CA ASN A 253 5.55 0.59 13.46
C ASN A 253 4.68 1.79 13.88
N ASP A 254 5.15 2.62 14.81
CA ASP A 254 4.34 3.69 15.46
C ASP A 254 5.07 5.05 15.55
N GLY A 255 6.01 5.31 14.64
CA GLY A 255 6.75 6.58 14.56
C GLY A 255 7.97 6.62 15.49
N ILE A 256 7.90 5.90 16.60
CA ILE A 256 9.01 5.69 17.55
C ILE A 256 9.64 4.32 17.32
N ARG A 257 8.82 3.28 17.27
CA ARG A 257 9.25 1.90 17.03
C ARG A 257 9.10 1.56 15.55
N LYS A 258 10.08 0.84 15.01
CA LYS A 258 10.07 0.33 13.64
C LYS A 258 10.51 -1.12 13.62
N ASP A 259 9.55 -2.03 13.74
CA ASP A 259 9.81 -3.47 13.65
C ASP A 259 9.94 -3.96 12.21
N ILE A 260 9.16 -3.42 11.26
CA ILE A 260 9.34 -3.70 9.82
C ILE A 260 10.36 -2.71 9.26
N VAL A 261 11.57 -3.19 9.02
CA VAL A 261 12.73 -2.37 8.64
C VAL A 261 12.71 -2.07 7.14
N LYS A 262 12.40 -3.08 6.33
CA LYS A 262 12.39 -2.99 4.87
C LYS A 262 11.32 -3.90 4.27
N VAL A 263 10.73 -3.44 3.18
CA VAL A 263 9.81 -4.22 2.36
C VAL A 263 10.36 -4.24 0.95
N HIS A 264 10.62 -5.44 0.41
CA HIS A 264 11.21 -5.58 -0.91
C HIS A 264 10.15 -5.46 -2.01
N THR A 265 10.49 -4.71 -3.04
CA THR A 265 9.65 -4.48 -4.23
C THR A 265 10.35 -4.84 -5.52
N ASP A 266 11.63 -5.24 -5.45
CA ASP A 266 12.39 -5.64 -6.62
C ASP A 266 11.93 -7.02 -7.13
N PRO A 267 12.14 -7.33 -8.43
CA PRO A 267 11.66 -8.57 -9.03
C PRO A 267 12.21 -9.86 -8.43
N GLN A 268 13.37 -9.84 -7.74
CA GLN A 268 13.97 -11.05 -7.16
C GLN A 268 13.28 -11.45 -5.86
N HIS A 269 12.79 -10.47 -5.10
CA HIS A 269 12.16 -10.67 -3.80
C HIS A 269 10.66 -10.34 -3.81
N SER A 270 10.09 -9.94 -4.94
CA SER A 270 8.68 -9.63 -5.10
C SER A 270 8.16 -10.08 -6.46
N TYR A 271 7.23 -11.02 -6.47
CA TYR A 271 6.75 -11.62 -7.71
C TYR A 271 5.25 -11.96 -7.66
N ILE A 272 4.71 -12.22 -8.85
CA ILE A 272 3.36 -12.75 -9.06
C ILE A 272 3.51 -13.92 -10.02
N GLN A 273 2.87 -15.03 -9.69
CA GLN A 273 2.95 -16.27 -10.44
C GLN A 273 1.54 -16.79 -10.74
N PRO A 274 1.23 -17.13 -12.00
CA PRO A 274 -0.03 -17.75 -12.35
C PRO A 274 -0.11 -19.19 -11.81
N GLY A 275 -1.27 -19.56 -11.27
CA GLY A 275 -1.73 -20.93 -11.04
C GLY A 275 -2.82 -21.32 -12.04
N GLU A 276 -3.51 -22.45 -11.83
CA GLU A 276 -4.53 -22.94 -12.79
C GLU A 276 -5.69 -21.97 -12.99
N ASN A 277 -6.28 -21.43 -11.91
CA ASN A 277 -7.42 -20.50 -11.93
C ASN A 277 -7.24 -19.35 -10.93
N TRP A 278 -6.01 -19.05 -10.55
CA TRP A 278 -5.67 -18.06 -9.53
C TRP A 278 -4.25 -17.55 -9.74
N TYR A 279 -3.89 -16.47 -9.08
CA TYR A 279 -2.57 -15.87 -9.11
C TYR A 279 -2.00 -15.83 -7.69
N LYS A 280 -0.81 -16.40 -7.51
CA LYS A 280 -0.05 -16.26 -6.28
C LYS A 280 0.74 -14.97 -6.33
N TRP A 281 0.81 -14.26 -5.22
CA TRP A 281 1.74 -13.15 -5.07
C TRP A 281 2.59 -13.36 -3.82
N SER A 282 3.81 -12.83 -3.86
CA SER A 282 4.74 -12.92 -2.75
C SER A 282 5.69 -11.72 -2.72
N PHE A 283 6.11 -11.31 -1.54
CA PHE A 283 7.23 -10.41 -1.35
C PHE A 283 7.93 -10.62 -0.01
N ASP A 284 9.22 -10.31 0.06
CA ASP A 284 9.97 -10.41 1.31
C ASP A 284 9.93 -9.10 2.12
N VAL A 285 9.93 -9.26 3.44
CA VAL A 285 10.10 -8.18 4.41
C VAL A 285 11.27 -8.49 5.33
N GLU A 286 12.03 -7.45 5.67
CA GLU A 286 13.05 -7.51 6.71
C GLU A 286 12.51 -6.89 7.99
N VAL A 287 12.69 -7.58 9.10
CA VAL A 287 12.21 -7.19 10.42
C VAL A 287 13.37 -7.09 11.42
N SER A 288 13.18 -6.30 12.47
CA SER A 288 14.19 -6.13 13.52
C SER A 288 14.50 -7.47 14.24
N PRO A 289 15.72 -7.69 14.73
CA PRO A 289 16.05 -8.89 15.51
C PRO A 289 15.13 -9.09 16.73
N GLU A 290 14.71 -8.00 17.37
CA GLU A 290 13.82 -8.01 18.52
C GLU A 290 12.42 -8.50 18.13
N SER A 291 11.88 -8.03 17.00
CA SER A 291 10.58 -8.48 16.49
C SER A 291 10.62 -9.92 15.99
N ALA A 292 11.71 -10.34 15.36
CA ALA A 292 11.91 -11.74 14.97
C ALA A 292 11.87 -12.68 16.19
N ARG A 293 12.49 -12.30 17.31
CA ARG A 293 12.47 -13.08 18.56
C ARG A 293 11.07 -13.09 19.20
N ARG A 294 10.42 -11.94 19.27
CA ARG A 294 9.05 -11.83 19.80
C ARG A 294 8.07 -12.66 18.99
N PHE A 295 8.10 -12.57 17.67
CA PHE A 295 7.31 -13.40 16.77
C PHE A 295 7.56 -14.89 17.05
N TYR A 296 8.82 -15.31 17.10
CA TYR A 296 9.21 -16.70 17.39
C TYR A 296 8.65 -17.20 18.73
N ASN A 297 8.77 -16.40 19.79
CA ASN A 297 8.26 -16.75 21.13
C ASN A 297 6.73 -16.94 21.16
N VAL A 298 6.02 -16.26 20.28
CA VAL A 298 4.56 -16.41 20.12
C VAL A 298 4.22 -17.67 19.32
N VAL A 299 4.92 -17.93 18.22
CA VAL A 299 4.51 -18.98 17.28
C VAL A 299 5.05 -20.36 17.59
N LYS A 300 6.18 -20.48 18.30
CA LYS A 300 6.89 -21.77 18.50
C LYS A 300 6.06 -22.87 19.15
N ASN A 301 5.02 -22.51 19.91
CA ASN A 301 4.16 -23.45 20.62
C ASN A 301 2.77 -23.66 19.98
N LEU A 302 2.49 -22.98 18.86
CA LEU A 302 1.24 -23.14 18.12
C LEU A 302 1.17 -24.54 17.46
N LYS A 303 -0.03 -25.08 17.29
CA LYS A 303 -0.17 -26.34 16.55
C LYS A 303 0.04 -26.14 15.06
N ARG A 304 0.57 -27.17 14.41
CA ARG A 304 0.68 -27.23 12.95
C ARG A 304 -0.61 -27.77 12.36
N GLN A 305 -1.04 -27.18 11.27
CA GLN A 305 -2.10 -27.67 10.39
C GLN A 305 -1.48 -28.08 9.07
N TYR A 306 -1.86 -29.26 8.60
CA TYR A 306 -1.41 -29.81 7.32
C TYR A 306 -2.55 -29.69 6.32
N SER A 307 -2.22 -29.25 5.11
CA SER A 307 -3.13 -29.17 3.98
C SER A 307 -2.40 -29.64 2.73
N ASP A 308 -3.16 -29.97 1.68
CA ASP A 308 -2.61 -30.31 0.37
C ASP A 308 -1.77 -29.17 -0.24
N ARG A 309 -1.93 -27.94 0.29
CA ARG A 309 -1.26 -26.70 -0.13
C ARG A 309 -0.10 -26.29 0.78
N GLY A 310 0.32 -27.15 1.70
CA GLY A 310 1.45 -26.93 2.61
C GLY A 310 1.10 -27.03 4.10
N SER A 311 2.09 -26.71 4.95
CA SER A 311 1.96 -26.76 6.41
C SER A 311 1.99 -25.34 7.00
N TYR A 312 0.92 -25.02 7.72
CA TYR A 312 0.69 -23.71 8.35
C TYR A 312 0.49 -23.88 9.86
N LEU A 313 0.46 -22.78 10.59
CA LEU A 313 0.10 -22.77 12.01
C LEU A 313 -1.40 -22.59 12.19
N GLU A 314 -1.91 -23.04 13.33
CA GLU A 314 -3.33 -22.96 13.67
C GLU A 314 -3.85 -21.51 13.79
N SER A 315 -2.96 -20.55 14.09
CA SER A 315 -3.27 -19.12 14.13
C SER A 315 -2.75 -18.41 12.90
N LYS A 316 -3.47 -17.35 12.51
CA LYS A 316 -3.06 -16.35 11.51
C LYS A 316 -2.42 -15.15 12.18
N ILE A 317 -1.69 -14.35 11.41
CA ILE A 317 -1.34 -12.99 11.81
C ILE A 317 -2.36 -12.02 11.24
N TYR A 318 -2.88 -11.14 12.08
CA TYR A 318 -3.83 -10.09 11.74
C TYR A 318 -3.09 -8.76 11.67
N LEU A 319 -3.28 -8.03 10.59
CA LEU A 319 -2.62 -6.76 10.30
C LEU A 319 -3.61 -5.63 10.57
N PHE A 320 -3.16 -4.67 11.36
CA PHE A 320 -3.94 -3.49 11.73
C PHE A 320 -3.23 -2.23 11.25
N LEU A 321 -4.02 -1.27 10.78
CA LEU A 321 -3.58 0.09 10.47
C LEU A 321 -4.48 1.05 11.24
N ASP A 322 -3.88 1.90 12.09
CA ASP A 322 -4.60 2.84 12.96
C ASP A 322 -5.72 2.16 13.77
N GLY A 323 -5.41 0.96 14.29
CA GLY A 323 -6.33 0.16 15.11
C GLY A 323 -7.44 -0.59 14.35
N LYS A 324 -7.55 -0.42 13.02
CA LYS A 324 -8.51 -1.15 12.19
C LYS A 324 -7.84 -2.35 11.54
N GLU A 325 -8.48 -3.53 11.58
CA GLU A 325 -8.01 -4.69 10.82
C GLU A 325 -8.08 -4.37 9.33
N VAL A 326 -6.97 -4.58 8.63
CA VAL A 326 -6.87 -4.34 7.20
C VAL A 326 -6.64 -5.64 6.41
N SER A 327 -5.97 -6.63 7.01
CA SER A 327 -5.69 -7.93 6.36
C SER A 327 -5.35 -9.01 7.40
N ASN A 328 -5.37 -10.27 6.99
CA ASN A 328 -4.84 -11.38 7.77
C ASN A 328 -4.10 -12.38 6.88
N LEU A 329 -3.06 -13.01 7.41
CA LEU A 329 -2.16 -13.90 6.66
C LEU A 329 -1.94 -15.20 7.42
N SER A 330 -1.87 -16.30 6.68
CA SER A 330 -1.48 -17.60 7.23
C SER A 330 0.01 -17.60 7.59
N ILE A 331 0.37 -18.28 8.68
CA ILE A 331 1.76 -18.37 9.15
C ILE A 331 2.33 -19.73 8.74
N GLY A 332 3.43 -19.74 7.99
CA GLY A 332 4.12 -20.98 7.61
C GLY A 332 4.70 -21.71 8.81
N SER A 333 4.57 -23.04 8.87
CA SER A 333 4.98 -23.81 10.06
C SER A 333 6.48 -23.83 10.32
N THR A 334 7.29 -23.54 9.30
CA THR A 334 8.75 -23.44 9.39
C THR A 334 9.21 -22.29 10.30
N LEU A 335 8.39 -21.26 10.48
CA LEU A 335 8.70 -20.10 11.33
C LEU A 335 8.72 -20.45 12.83
N GLN A 336 8.31 -21.66 13.21
CA GLN A 336 8.42 -22.17 14.58
C GLN A 336 9.82 -22.68 14.94
N ASN A 337 10.71 -22.85 13.97
CA ASN A 337 11.97 -23.56 14.21
C ASN A 337 13.06 -22.62 14.76
N LYS A 338 13.08 -21.36 14.33
CA LYS A 338 14.05 -20.35 14.78
C LYS A 338 13.55 -18.93 14.50
N PRO A 339 14.02 -17.91 15.25
CA PRO A 339 13.84 -16.51 14.88
C PRO A 339 14.39 -16.25 13.48
N THR A 340 13.64 -15.52 12.66
CA THR A 340 14.03 -15.19 11.29
C THR A 340 13.73 -13.72 11.02
N THR A 341 14.75 -12.98 10.55
CA THR A 341 14.67 -11.54 10.27
C THR A 341 14.18 -11.24 8.86
N ILE A 342 14.14 -12.23 7.98
CA ILE A 342 13.56 -12.13 6.64
C ILE A 342 12.33 -13.04 6.60
N ALA A 343 11.17 -12.45 6.38
CA ALA A 343 9.93 -13.19 6.26
C ALA A 343 9.31 -12.97 4.89
N THR A 344 8.78 -14.04 4.30
CA THR A 344 8.05 -13.97 3.05
C THR A 344 6.57 -13.75 3.35
N VAL A 345 6.02 -12.65 2.87
CA VAL A 345 4.59 -12.34 2.89
C VAL A 345 4.01 -12.81 1.56
N SER A 346 2.95 -13.62 1.59
CA SER A 346 2.34 -14.15 0.37
C SER A 346 0.83 -14.27 0.50
N GLY A 347 0.16 -14.27 -0.65
CA GLY A 347 -1.28 -14.44 -0.77
C GLY A 347 -1.66 -14.90 -2.18
N SER A 348 -2.96 -14.91 -2.45
CA SER A 348 -3.50 -15.37 -3.72
C SER A 348 -4.79 -14.65 -4.05
N ALA A 349 -5.00 -14.34 -5.34
CA ALA A 349 -6.25 -13.79 -5.83
C ALA A 349 -6.72 -14.52 -7.10
N GLU A 350 -7.99 -14.40 -7.46
CA GLU A 350 -8.54 -15.05 -8.66
C GLU A 350 -8.01 -14.43 -9.95
N THR A 351 -7.81 -13.10 -9.95
CA THR A 351 -7.30 -12.36 -11.11
C THR A 351 -5.88 -11.82 -10.86
N LYS A 352 -5.13 -11.60 -11.93
CA LYS A 352 -3.77 -11.07 -11.86
C LYS A 352 -3.77 -9.67 -11.28
N GLU A 353 -4.75 -8.87 -11.65
CA GLU A 353 -4.91 -7.48 -11.26
C GLU A 353 -5.23 -7.39 -9.77
N ASP A 354 -6.12 -8.24 -9.24
CA ASP A 354 -6.35 -8.30 -7.79
C ASP A 354 -5.09 -8.69 -7.03
N ALA A 355 -4.32 -9.66 -7.55
CA ALA A 355 -3.06 -10.06 -6.94
C ALA A 355 -2.03 -8.91 -6.96
N ILE A 356 -2.00 -8.10 -8.02
CA ILE A 356 -1.18 -6.89 -8.11
C ILE A 356 -1.64 -5.85 -7.09
N GLU A 357 -2.94 -5.56 -7.04
CA GLU A 357 -3.53 -4.56 -6.14
C GLU A 357 -3.30 -4.94 -4.67
N GLU A 358 -3.65 -6.16 -4.27
CA GLU A 358 -3.46 -6.67 -2.91
C GLU A 358 -1.99 -6.64 -2.49
N LYS A 359 -1.09 -7.15 -3.33
CA LYS A 359 0.36 -7.12 -3.07
C LYS A 359 0.86 -5.69 -2.90
N ARG A 360 0.53 -4.79 -3.83
CA ARG A 360 0.99 -3.39 -3.79
C ARG A 360 0.45 -2.66 -2.57
N TRP A 361 -0.80 -2.90 -2.23
CA TRP A 361 -1.44 -2.29 -1.08
C TRP A 361 -0.82 -2.77 0.24
N LEU A 362 -0.54 -4.06 0.40
CA LEU A 362 0.19 -4.57 1.56
C LEU A 362 1.62 -4.03 1.62
N GLN A 363 2.33 -4.01 0.48
CA GLN A 363 3.66 -3.37 0.41
C GLN A 363 3.59 -1.91 0.83
N LEU A 364 2.57 -1.17 0.41
CA LEU A 364 2.38 0.23 0.77
C LEU A 364 2.19 0.38 2.28
N ILE A 365 1.28 -0.38 2.89
CA ILE A 365 0.98 -0.30 4.33
C ILE A 365 2.21 -0.66 5.17
N LEU A 366 2.93 -1.71 4.80
CA LEU A 366 4.11 -2.16 5.52
C LEU A 366 5.32 -1.22 5.34
N ARG A 367 5.40 -0.53 4.19
CA ARG A 367 6.43 0.49 3.91
C ARG A 367 6.14 1.81 4.58
N SER A 368 4.87 2.23 4.54
CA SER A 368 4.44 3.48 5.13
C SER A 368 4.67 3.38 6.63
N GLY A 369 5.63 4.15 7.14
CA GLY A 369 5.76 4.35 8.57
C GLY A 369 4.57 5.13 9.11
N ALA A 370 4.40 5.08 10.42
CA ALA A 370 3.54 6.04 11.09
C ALA A 370 4.19 7.42 11.04
N LEU A 371 3.38 8.46 10.88
CA LEU A 371 3.83 9.83 11.04
C LEU A 371 4.32 10.00 12.49
N PRO A 372 5.58 10.42 12.70
CA PRO A 372 6.16 10.58 14.04
C PRO A 372 5.61 11.77 14.81
#